data_AF-A0A9P5RU51-F1
#
_entry.id   AF-A0A9P5RU51-F1
#
_cell.length_a   1.000
_cell.length_b   1.000
_cell.length_c   1.000
_cell.angle_alpha   90.00
_cell.angle_beta   90.00
_cell.angle_gamma   90.00
#
_symmetry.space_group_name_H-M   'P 1'
#
loop_
_entity.id
_entity.type
_entity.pdbx_description
1 polymer ?
#
loop_
_entity_poly.entity_id
_entity_poly.type
_entity_poly.pdbx_seq_one_letter_code
_entity_poly.pdbx_strand_id
1 'polypeptide(L)'
;MPSTPAPKPRLTDDQIKVVYAIIDTFIPELTGQELEDFVRKHSNGTNDEVLRAFGKSGIMNEDLGRLVIDKLHSLPAEKIDELGTVFKVLNTKVGTLALGGTYGEFASLSREQRTQIVLGWSYSMIGKLRIFSRAMLSLAGISYFSHPIESAQRAMGYPGADPEMHSDRFSSKTFPAYDFIEVPPQGLEQSYDVVIVGSGAGGG
;
A
#
# COMPACT_ATOMS: atom_id res chain seq x y z
N MET A 1 43.72 7.45 1.28
CA MET A 1 42.62 7.87 2.16
C MET A 1 41.32 7.35 1.54
N PRO A 2 40.46 6.63 2.26
CA PRO A 2 39.16 6.25 1.70
C PRO A 2 38.34 7.52 1.50
N SER A 3 37.90 7.77 0.26
CA SER A 3 37.02 8.89 -0.08
C SER A 3 35.71 8.75 0.69
N THR A 4 35.27 9.81 1.35
CA THR A 4 33.94 9.86 1.96
C THR A 4 32.89 9.55 0.88
N PRO A 5 32.00 8.57 1.08
CA PRO A 5 30.98 8.26 0.09
C PRO A 5 30.11 9.51 -0.13
N ALA A 6 29.78 9.78 -1.39
CA ALA A 6 28.92 10.91 -1.74
C ALA A 6 27.59 10.85 -0.95
N PRO A 7 27.04 12.00 -0.52
CA PRO A 7 25.78 12.01 0.21
C PRO A 7 24.67 11.41 -0.65
N LYS A 8 23.87 10.55 -0.04
CA LYS A 8 22.75 9.88 -0.70
C LYS A 8 21.73 10.91 -1.22
N PRO A 9 21.25 10.80 -2.46
CA PRO A 9 20.24 11.69 -3.01
C PRO A 9 18.96 11.68 -2.16
N ARG A 10 18.25 12.80 -2.15
CA ARG A 10 16.96 12.97 -1.47
C ARG A 10 15.95 13.56 -2.42
N LEU A 11 14.69 13.18 -2.20
CA LEU A 11 13.56 13.79 -2.91
C LEU A 11 13.41 15.26 -2.51
N THR A 12 13.10 16.11 -3.48
CA THR A 12 12.75 17.52 -3.26
C THR A 12 11.32 17.66 -2.76
N ASP A 13 10.95 18.82 -2.22
CA ASP A 13 9.60 19.09 -1.74
C ASP A 13 8.53 18.90 -2.81
N ASP A 14 8.82 19.29 -4.05
CA ASP A 14 7.89 19.09 -5.16
C ASP A 14 7.73 17.62 -5.56
N GLN A 15 8.81 16.83 -5.49
CA GLN A 15 8.71 15.38 -5.69
C GLN A 15 7.91 14.73 -4.55
N ILE A 16 8.08 15.18 -3.31
CA ILE A 16 7.32 14.72 -2.16
C ILE A 16 5.82 15.02 -2.32
N LYS A 17 5.45 16.21 -2.82
CA LYS A 17 4.03 16.53 -3.13
C LYS A 17 3.43 15.55 -4.13
N VAL A 18 4.18 15.18 -5.17
CA VAL A 18 3.74 14.17 -6.15
C VAL A 18 3.58 12.81 -5.47
N VAL A 19 4.52 12.39 -4.61
CA VAL A 19 4.41 11.14 -3.86
C VAL A 19 3.15 11.12 -2.99
N TYR A 20 2.89 12.20 -2.24
CA TYR A 20 1.68 12.34 -1.43
C TYR A 20 0.42 12.24 -2.26
N ALA A 21 0.36 12.93 -3.40
CA ALA A 21 -0.79 12.84 -4.30
C ALA A 21 -1.00 11.41 -4.84
N ILE A 22 0.07 10.66 -5.13
CA ILE A 22 -0.02 9.27 -5.58
C ILE A 22 -0.57 8.37 -4.47
N ILE A 23 0.01 8.42 -3.26
CA ILE A 23 -0.41 7.52 -2.17
C ILE A 23 -1.82 7.85 -1.67
N ASP A 24 -2.18 9.13 -1.62
CA ASP A 24 -3.53 9.61 -1.32
C ASP A 24 -4.55 9.10 -2.33
N THR A 25 -4.14 8.90 -3.60
CA THR A 25 -5.01 8.32 -4.63
C THR A 25 -5.32 6.83 -4.35
N PHE A 26 -4.40 6.09 -3.74
CA PHE A 26 -4.62 4.67 -3.42
C PHE A 26 -5.46 4.47 -2.17
N ILE A 27 -5.25 5.30 -1.14
CA ILE A 27 -5.94 5.19 0.15
C ILE A 27 -6.43 6.59 0.56
N PRO A 28 -7.47 7.11 -0.11
CA PRO A 28 -7.98 8.45 0.14
C PRO A 28 -8.86 8.49 1.39
N GLU A 29 -9.06 9.69 1.93
CA GLU A 29 -10.23 9.97 2.76
C GLU A 29 -11.51 9.93 1.90
N LEU A 30 -12.58 9.36 2.44
CA LEU A 30 -13.94 9.45 1.91
C LEU A 30 -14.73 10.54 2.64
N THR A 31 -15.42 11.41 1.88
CA THR A 31 -16.16 12.57 2.40
C THR A 31 -17.55 12.71 1.75
N GLY A 32 -18.52 13.31 2.45
CA GLY A 32 -19.84 13.56 1.86
C GLY A 32 -20.53 12.29 1.33
N GLN A 33 -21.07 12.34 0.11
CA GLN A 33 -21.92 11.26 -0.44
C GLN A 33 -21.16 9.94 -0.64
N GLU A 34 -19.88 9.97 -1.01
CA GLU A 34 -19.10 8.74 -1.19
C GLU A 34 -18.91 7.98 0.13
N LEU A 35 -18.79 8.69 1.25
CA LEU A 35 -18.73 8.08 2.57
C LEU A 35 -20.06 7.41 2.93
N GLU A 36 -21.18 8.09 2.67
CA GLU A 36 -22.52 7.53 2.90
C GLU A 36 -22.76 6.29 2.05
N ASP A 37 -22.37 6.34 0.77
CA ASP A 37 -22.51 5.21 -0.14
C ASP A 37 -21.62 4.03 0.27
N PHE A 38 -20.40 4.30 0.75
CA PHE A 38 -19.50 3.30 1.32
C PHE A 38 -20.11 2.61 2.55
N VAL A 39 -20.64 3.38 3.51
CA VAL A 39 -21.26 2.86 4.74
C VAL A 39 -22.48 2.02 4.38
N ARG A 40 -23.38 2.55 3.54
CA ARG A 40 -24.58 1.83 3.09
C ARG A 40 -24.23 0.47 2.46
N LYS A 41 -23.20 0.44 1.62
CA LYS A 41 -22.75 -0.78 0.92
C LYS A 41 -22.15 -1.84 1.85
N HIS A 42 -21.53 -1.45 2.96
CA HIS A 42 -20.77 -2.36 3.84
C HIS A 42 -21.36 -2.52 5.25
N SER A 43 -22.53 -1.91 5.53
CA SER A 43 -23.25 -1.97 6.81
C SER A 43 -23.70 -3.38 7.24
N ASN A 44 -23.61 -4.39 6.36
CA ASN A 44 -24.01 -5.77 6.66
C ASN A 44 -23.06 -6.44 7.67
N GLY A 45 -23.28 -6.18 8.96
CA GLY A 45 -22.59 -6.84 10.08
C GLY A 45 -21.49 -6.00 10.76
N THR A 46 -21.19 -4.80 10.26
CA THR A 46 -20.23 -3.86 10.86
C THR A 46 -20.96 -2.58 11.27
N ASN A 47 -20.61 -2.04 12.44
CA ASN A 47 -21.19 -0.79 12.95
C ASN A 47 -20.89 0.39 12.00
N ASP A 48 -21.92 1.13 11.59
CA ASP A 48 -21.83 2.31 10.73
C ASP A 48 -20.82 3.37 11.24
N GLU A 49 -20.73 3.59 12.55
CA GLU A 49 -19.76 4.52 13.13
C GLU A 49 -18.31 4.06 12.88
N VAL A 50 -18.07 2.75 12.97
CA VAL A 50 -16.77 2.15 12.68
C VAL A 50 -16.45 2.29 11.18
N LEU A 51 -17.42 2.03 10.31
CA LEU A 51 -17.26 2.22 8.86
C LEU A 51 -16.99 3.68 8.50
N ARG A 52 -17.64 4.63 9.18
CA ARG A 52 -17.40 6.06 8.98
C ARG A 52 -16.01 6.48 9.42
N ALA A 53 -15.57 6.01 10.58
CA ALA A 53 -14.22 6.25 11.07
C ALA A 53 -13.18 5.69 10.08
N PHE A 54 -13.42 4.48 9.57
CA PHE A 54 -12.53 3.86 8.60
C PHE A 54 -12.50 4.59 7.25
N GLY A 55 -13.68 4.95 6.71
CA GLY A 55 -13.75 5.71 5.47
C GLY A 55 -13.04 7.07 5.55
N LYS A 56 -12.94 7.66 6.76
CA LYS A 56 -12.22 8.92 6.98
C LYS A 56 -10.72 8.76 7.25
N SER A 57 -10.28 7.55 7.60
CA SER A 57 -8.86 7.26 7.84
C SER A 57 -8.08 7.08 6.54
N GLY A 58 -8.00 8.12 5.71
CA GLY A 58 -7.11 8.15 4.55
C GLY A 58 -5.64 8.20 4.98
N ILE A 59 -4.72 7.78 4.11
CA ILE A 59 -3.29 7.69 4.44
C ILE A 59 -2.68 9.03 4.88
N MET A 60 -3.20 10.15 4.35
CA MET A 60 -2.75 11.49 4.71
C MET A 60 -3.33 11.96 6.05
N ASN A 61 -4.55 11.53 6.41
CA ASN A 61 -5.19 11.89 7.69
C ASN A 61 -4.58 11.14 8.87
N GLU A 62 -4.04 9.95 8.62
CA GLU A 62 -3.29 9.16 9.61
C GLU A 62 -1.81 9.59 9.71
N ASP A 63 -1.42 10.71 9.07
CA ASP A 63 -0.06 11.26 9.05
C ASP A 63 1.03 10.28 8.53
N LEU A 64 0.63 9.25 7.77
CA LEU A 64 1.52 8.19 7.30
C LEU A 64 2.32 8.56 6.04
N GLY A 65 2.07 9.74 5.46
CA GLY A 65 2.82 10.23 4.31
C GLY A 65 4.33 10.29 4.60
N ARG A 66 4.74 10.75 5.78
CA ARG A 66 6.18 10.84 6.14
C ARG A 66 6.86 9.49 6.17
N LEU A 67 6.17 8.47 6.69
CA LEU A 67 6.69 7.10 6.71
C LEU A 67 6.96 6.57 5.28
N VAL A 68 6.09 6.90 4.33
CA VAL A 68 6.30 6.56 2.92
C VAL A 68 7.58 7.22 2.39
N ILE A 69 7.81 8.49 2.72
CA ILE A 69 9.03 9.21 2.32
C ILE A 69 10.27 8.58 2.96
N ASP A 70 10.22 8.25 4.24
CA ASP A 70 11.34 7.61 4.95
C ASP A 70 11.70 6.26 4.32
N LYS A 71 10.69 5.45 3.95
CA LYS A 71 10.88 4.20 3.21
C LYS A 71 11.45 4.40 1.81
N LEU A 72 11.05 5.47 1.10
CA LEU A 72 11.67 5.81 -0.19
C LEU A 72 13.14 6.20 -0.01
N HIS A 73 13.45 6.99 1.02
CA HIS A 73 14.83 7.40 1.33
C HIS A 73 15.69 6.26 1.89
N SER A 74 15.11 5.13 2.30
CA SER A 74 15.87 3.93 2.66
C SER A 74 16.36 3.13 1.44
N LEU A 75 15.77 3.31 0.26
CA LEU A 75 16.16 2.61 -0.99
C LEU A 75 17.59 2.96 -1.46
N PRO A 76 18.26 2.13 -2.27
CA PRO A 76 19.56 2.48 -2.87
C PRO A 76 19.54 3.83 -3.61
N ALA A 77 20.67 4.52 -3.66
CA ALA A 77 20.77 5.87 -4.23
C ALA A 77 20.25 5.93 -5.68
N GLU A 78 20.59 4.93 -6.48
CA GLU A 78 20.20 4.82 -7.88
C GLU A 78 18.67 4.73 -8.04
N LYS A 79 18.00 4.09 -7.06
CA LYS A 79 16.54 3.96 -7.05
C LYS A 79 15.84 5.24 -6.64
N ILE A 80 16.44 6.00 -5.71
CA ILE A 80 15.94 7.33 -5.35
C ILE A 80 16.02 8.26 -6.55
N ASP A 81 17.13 8.24 -7.31
CA ASP A 81 17.28 9.08 -8.51
C ASP A 81 16.34 8.67 -9.65
N GLU A 82 16.18 7.36 -9.89
CA GLU A 82 15.24 6.83 -10.89
C GLU A 82 13.81 7.28 -10.58
N LEU A 83 13.35 7.10 -9.34
CA LEU A 83 12.02 7.52 -8.91
C LEU A 83 11.88 9.05 -8.86
N GLY A 84 12.90 9.76 -8.39
CA GLY A 84 12.94 11.21 -8.38
C GLY A 84 12.77 11.81 -9.78
N THR A 85 13.33 11.16 -10.80
CA THR A 85 13.12 11.56 -12.20
C THR A 85 11.66 11.40 -12.61
N VAL A 86 11.02 10.27 -12.28
CA VAL A 86 9.59 10.05 -12.56
C VAL A 86 8.73 11.11 -11.86
N PHE A 87 8.97 11.36 -10.56
CA PHE A 87 8.21 12.37 -9.81
C PHE A 87 8.42 13.77 -10.36
N LYS A 88 9.63 14.11 -10.80
CA LYS A 88 9.93 15.38 -11.46
C LYS A 88 9.14 15.53 -12.77
N VAL A 89 9.04 14.48 -13.57
CA VAL A 89 8.25 14.50 -14.82
C VAL A 89 6.77 14.73 -14.51
N LEU A 90 6.21 14.02 -13.52
CA LEU A 90 4.83 14.17 -13.06
C LEU A 90 4.53 15.53 -12.39
N ASN A 91 5.57 16.24 -11.92
CA ASN A 91 5.43 17.62 -11.45
C ASN A 91 5.31 18.63 -12.60
N THR A 92 5.21 18.19 -13.85
CA THR A 92 5.01 19.08 -15.02
C THR A 92 3.74 18.71 -15.76
N LYS A 93 3.09 19.72 -16.38
CA LYS A 93 1.86 19.52 -17.15
C LYS A 93 2.04 18.58 -18.34
N VAL A 94 3.13 18.77 -19.07
CA VAL A 94 3.46 17.97 -20.26
C VAL A 94 3.91 16.56 -19.87
N GLY A 95 4.67 16.42 -18.79
CA GLY A 95 5.09 15.10 -18.30
C GLY A 95 3.92 14.26 -17.81
N THR A 96 2.96 14.87 -17.11
CA THR A 96 1.71 14.19 -16.71
C THR A 96 0.85 13.82 -17.92
N LEU A 97 0.77 14.68 -18.94
CA LEU A 97 0.11 14.34 -20.19
C LEU A 97 0.78 13.14 -20.87
N ALA A 98 2.11 13.12 -20.93
CA ALA A 98 2.86 12.05 -21.57
C ALA A 98 2.74 10.70 -20.83
N LEU A 99 2.73 10.72 -19.50
CA LEU A 99 2.69 9.49 -18.69
C LEU A 99 1.27 9.04 -18.33
N GLY A 100 0.31 9.95 -18.22
CA GLY A 100 -1.04 9.69 -17.74
C GLY A 100 -2.16 10.11 -18.70
N GLY A 101 -1.84 10.70 -19.85
CA GLY A 101 -2.84 11.11 -20.84
C GLY A 101 -3.70 12.31 -20.42
N THR A 102 -3.39 12.96 -19.30
CA THR A 102 -4.16 14.10 -18.75
C THR A 102 -3.25 15.31 -18.60
N TYR A 103 -3.69 16.47 -19.09
CA TYR A 103 -2.92 17.70 -19.00
C TYR A 103 -3.11 18.39 -17.64
N GLY A 104 -2.01 18.61 -16.91
CA GLY A 104 -1.99 19.26 -15.60
C GLY A 104 -0.82 18.77 -14.76
N GLU A 105 -0.47 19.47 -13.70
CA GLU A 105 0.54 18.96 -12.75
C GLU A 105 -0.13 17.90 -11.88
N PHE A 106 0.49 16.71 -11.76
CA PHE A 106 -0.17 15.54 -11.16
C PHE A 106 -0.77 15.82 -9.77
N ALA A 107 -0.01 16.50 -8.90
CA ALA A 107 -0.46 16.83 -7.54
C ALA A 107 -1.64 17.82 -7.49
N SER A 108 -1.83 18.60 -8.56
CA SER A 108 -2.89 19.60 -8.69
C SER A 108 -4.14 19.06 -9.38
N LEU A 109 -4.11 17.83 -9.90
CA LEU A 109 -5.26 17.17 -10.51
C LEU A 109 -6.30 16.77 -9.46
N SER A 110 -7.57 16.65 -9.87
CA SER A 110 -8.61 16.09 -9.00
C SER A 110 -8.29 14.63 -8.65
N ARG A 111 -8.83 14.14 -7.54
CA ARG A 111 -8.65 12.74 -7.12
C ARG A 111 -9.10 11.77 -8.21
N GLU A 112 -10.22 12.06 -8.87
CA GLU A 112 -10.77 11.23 -9.96
C GLU A 112 -9.79 11.16 -11.14
N GLN A 113 -9.20 12.29 -11.52
CA GLN A 113 -8.18 12.33 -12.57
C GLN A 113 -6.94 11.54 -12.19
N ARG A 114 -6.44 11.68 -10.96
CA ARG A 114 -5.31 10.89 -10.46
C ARG A 114 -5.62 9.40 -10.45
N THR A 115 -6.82 9.01 -10.02
CA THR A 115 -7.28 7.62 -10.02
C THR A 115 -7.29 7.03 -11.43
N GLN A 116 -7.80 7.76 -12.43
CA GLN A 116 -7.78 7.31 -13.83
C GLN A 116 -6.35 7.10 -14.34
N ILE A 117 -5.42 8.01 -14.01
CA ILE A 117 -4.02 7.89 -14.40
C ILE A 117 -3.37 6.65 -13.76
N VAL A 118 -3.52 6.49 -12.45
CA VAL A 118 -2.88 5.40 -11.68
C VAL A 118 -3.44 4.02 -12.09
N LEU A 119 -4.74 3.92 -12.32
CA LEU A 119 -5.38 2.73 -12.90
C LEU A 119 -4.89 2.49 -14.34
N GLY A 120 -4.77 3.55 -15.15
CA GLY A 120 -4.19 3.46 -16.48
C GLY A 120 -2.79 2.87 -16.48
N TRP A 121 -1.96 3.22 -15.49
CA TRP A 121 -0.63 2.63 -15.31
C TRP A 121 -0.69 1.13 -14.97
N SER A 122 -1.64 0.66 -14.14
CA SER A 122 -1.73 -0.76 -13.78
C SER A 122 -2.08 -1.66 -14.98
N TYR A 123 -2.80 -1.12 -15.96
CA TYR A 123 -3.17 -1.83 -17.20
C TYR A 123 -2.33 -1.43 -18.42
N SER A 124 -1.34 -0.56 -18.26
CA SER A 124 -0.53 -0.04 -19.37
C SER A 124 0.21 -1.17 -20.09
N MET A 125 0.37 -1.08 -21.42
CA MET A 125 1.26 -1.97 -22.17
C MET A 125 2.74 -1.78 -21.81
N ILE A 126 3.10 -0.60 -21.29
CA ILE A 126 4.46 -0.26 -20.86
C ILE A 126 4.73 -0.92 -19.50
N GLY A 127 5.55 -1.98 -19.48
CA GLY A 127 5.83 -2.76 -18.27
C GLY A 127 6.35 -1.93 -17.08
N LYS A 128 7.15 -0.89 -17.34
CA LYS A 128 7.68 0.00 -16.29
C LYS A 128 6.58 0.77 -15.56
N LEU A 129 5.51 1.19 -16.25
CA LEU A 129 4.38 1.88 -15.62
C LEU A 129 3.57 0.94 -14.74
N ARG A 130 3.38 -0.31 -15.17
CA ARG A 130 2.73 -1.34 -14.34
C ARG A 130 3.52 -1.62 -13.07
N ILE A 131 4.84 -1.77 -13.18
CA ILE A 131 5.73 -1.98 -12.04
C ILE A 131 5.69 -0.77 -11.10
N PHE A 132 5.74 0.45 -11.63
CA PHE A 132 5.65 1.68 -10.85
C PHE A 132 4.33 1.77 -10.08
N SER A 133 3.19 1.55 -10.74
CA SER A 133 1.86 1.57 -10.10
C SER A 133 1.77 0.52 -8.99
N ARG A 134 2.21 -0.72 -9.24
CA ARG A 134 2.26 -1.78 -8.22
C ARG A 134 3.18 -1.43 -7.06
N ALA A 135 4.36 -0.88 -7.32
CA ALA A 135 5.31 -0.50 -6.28
C ALA A 135 4.75 0.60 -5.37
N MET A 136 4.10 1.62 -5.95
CA MET A 136 3.47 2.69 -5.19
C MET A 136 2.25 2.20 -4.40
N LEU A 137 1.42 1.32 -4.98
CA LEU A 137 0.32 0.67 -4.28
C LEU A 137 0.82 -0.15 -3.10
N SER A 138 1.83 -1.01 -3.31
CA SER A 138 2.43 -1.81 -2.24
C SER A 138 3.03 -0.92 -1.15
N LEU A 139 3.70 0.17 -1.52
CA LEU A 139 4.30 1.07 -0.56
C LEU A 139 3.23 1.80 0.29
N ALA A 140 2.16 2.28 -0.32
CA ALA A 140 1.02 2.88 0.37
C ALA A 140 0.34 1.85 1.30
N GLY A 141 0.01 0.67 0.76
CA GLY A 141 -0.64 -0.40 1.49
C GLY A 141 0.19 -0.91 2.67
N ILE A 142 1.47 -1.22 2.48
CA ILE A 142 2.35 -1.64 3.58
C ILE A 142 2.44 -0.52 4.64
N SER A 143 2.55 0.74 4.22
CA SER A 143 2.66 1.85 5.18
C SER A 143 1.39 2.01 6.01
N TYR A 144 0.23 1.88 5.38
CA TYR A 144 -1.08 1.95 6.02
C TYR A 144 -1.36 0.75 6.93
N PHE A 145 -1.31 -0.47 6.39
CA PHE A 145 -1.70 -1.68 7.13
C PHE A 145 -0.66 -2.19 8.13
N SER A 146 0.60 -1.76 8.01
CA SER A 146 1.61 -2.08 9.05
C SER A 146 1.53 -1.13 10.25
N HIS A 147 0.71 -0.07 10.20
CA HIS A 147 0.47 0.80 11.34
C HIS A 147 -0.85 0.42 12.02
N PRO A 148 -0.91 0.46 13.36
CA PRO A 148 -2.11 0.09 14.10
C PRO A 148 -3.17 1.20 14.03
N ILE A 149 -3.85 1.31 12.89
CA ILE A 149 -4.95 2.25 12.69
C ILE A 149 -6.22 1.62 13.26
N GLU A 150 -6.67 2.12 14.40
CA GLU A 150 -7.78 1.54 15.18
C GLU A 150 -9.08 1.44 14.37
N SER A 151 -9.41 2.47 13.58
CA SER A 151 -10.60 2.49 12.73
C SER A 151 -10.55 1.38 11.67
N ALA A 152 -9.40 1.19 11.01
CA ALA A 152 -9.19 0.14 10.02
C ALA A 152 -9.26 -1.26 10.65
N GLN A 153 -8.61 -1.47 11.80
CA GLN A 153 -8.64 -2.73 12.52
C GLN A 153 -10.06 -3.12 12.93
N ARG A 154 -10.80 -2.19 13.53
CA ARG A 154 -12.19 -2.41 13.93
C ARG A 154 -13.10 -2.67 12.73
N ALA A 155 -12.92 -1.94 11.63
CA ALA A 155 -13.72 -2.15 10.41
C ALA A 155 -13.47 -3.53 9.78
N MET A 156 -12.25 -4.06 9.91
CA MET A 156 -11.89 -5.42 9.49
C MET A 156 -12.30 -6.50 10.50
N GLY A 157 -12.85 -6.13 11.66
CA GLY A 157 -13.27 -7.08 12.71
C GLY A 157 -12.15 -7.53 13.64
N TYR A 158 -10.98 -6.88 13.59
CA TYR A 158 -9.89 -7.15 14.54
C TYR A 158 -10.13 -6.38 15.85
N PRO A 159 -9.90 -7.01 17.03
CA PRO A 159 -10.11 -6.38 18.32
C PRO A 159 -9.06 -5.29 18.65
N GLY A 160 -7.99 -5.18 17.86
CA GLY A 160 -6.89 -4.24 18.04
C GLY A 160 -5.58 -4.81 17.51
N ALA A 161 -4.46 -4.21 17.90
CA ALA A 161 -3.14 -4.77 17.62
C ALA A 161 -2.99 -6.16 18.26
N ASP A 162 -2.32 -7.07 17.56
CA ASP A 162 -2.03 -8.40 18.09
C ASP A 162 -1.13 -8.30 19.33
N PRO A 163 -1.60 -8.73 20.52
CA PRO A 163 -0.81 -8.65 21.76
C PRO A 163 0.47 -9.49 21.71
N GLU A 164 0.54 -10.51 20.84
CA GLU A 164 1.72 -11.36 20.65
C GLU A 164 2.68 -10.85 19.59
N MET A 165 2.36 -9.78 18.83
CA MET A 165 3.17 -9.27 17.70
C MET A 165 4.64 -8.99 18.07
N HIS A 166 4.91 -8.64 19.32
CA HIS A 166 6.26 -8.38 19.84
C HIS A 166 6.74 -9.41 20.86
N SER A 167 6.04 -10.54 20.97
CA SER A 167 6.45 -11.64 21.84
C SER A 167 7.62 -12.43 21.26
N ASP A 168 8.31 -13.18 22.13
CA ASP A 168 9.42 -14.04 21.73
C ASP A 168 9.05 -15.11 20.70
N ARG A 169 7.76 -15.45 20.61
CA ARG A 169 7.20 -16.39 19.64
C ARG A 169 7.43 -15.94 18.20
N PHE A 170 7.31 -14.64 17.95
CA PHE A 170 7.44 -14.04 16.63
C PHE A 170 8.77 -13.30 16.42
N SER A 171 9.60 -13.13 17.47
CA SER A 171 10.98 -12.65 17.34
C SER A 171 11.96 -13.77 16.96
N SER A 172 11.56 -15.03 17.15
CA SER A 172 12.34 -16.20 16.75
C SER A 172 12.40 -16.32 15.22
N LYS A 173 13.62 -16.34 14.66
CA LYS A 173 13.86 -16.65 13.23
C LYS A 173 13.63 -18.13 12.89
N THR A 174 13.18 -18.92 13.86
CA THR A 174 12.95 -20.35 13.72
C THR A 174 11.52 -20.55 13.26
N PHE A 175 11.34 -20.69 11.94
CA PHE A 175 10.06 -21.14 11.41
C PHE A 175 9.78 -22.55 11.93
N PRO A 176 8.52 -22.89 12.29
CA PRO A 176 8.16 -24.26 12.61
C PRO A 176 8.54 -25.18 11.44
N ALA A 177 9.07 -26.35 11.76
CA ALA A 177 9.24 -27.40 10.76
C ALA A 177 7.83 -27.90 10.40
N TYR A 178 7.51 -27.86 9.11
CA TYR A 178 6.26 -28.41 8.59
C TYR A 178 6.56 -29.72 7.87
N ASP A 179 5.82 -30.76 8.23
CA ASP A 179 5.83 -32.03 7.49
C ASP A 179 4.80 -31.93 6.36
N PHE A 180 5.30 -31.91 5.13
CA PHE A 180 4.46 -31.95 3.93
C PHE A 180 4.15 -33.41 3.61
N ILE A 181 2.87 -33.79 3.74
CA ILE A 181 2.42 -35.14 3.47
C ILE A 181 1.96 -35.22 2.00
N GLU A 182 2.59 -36.08 1.21
CA GLU A 182 2.11 -36.42 -0.14
C GLU A 182 0.93 -37.40 -0.04
N VAL A 183 -0.19 -37.04 -0.65
CA VAL A 183 -1.37 -37.93 -0.71
C VAL A 183 -1.15 -38.94 -1.85
N PRO A 184 -1.05 -40.26 -1.57
CA PRO A 184 -0.87 -41.28 -2.59
C PRO A 184 -2.15 -41.50 -3.40
N PRO A 185 -2.06 -42.10 -4.62
CA PRO A 185 -3.20 -42.27 -5.52
C PRO A 185 -4.36 -43.09 -4.93
N GLN A 186 -4.04 -44.03 -4.05
CA GLN A 186 -5.00 -44.85 -3.30
C GLN A 186 -5.74 -44.11 -2.18
N GLY A 187 -5.45 -42.82 -1.98
CA GLY A 187 -6.00 -41.99 -0.92
C GLY A 187 -5.21 -42.10 0.38
N LEU A 188 -5.38 -41.09 1.24
CA LEU A 188 -4.80 -41.05 2.59
C LEU A 188 -5.90 -40.67 3.57
N GLU A 189 -6.09 -41.49 4.60
CA GLU A 189 -6.97 -41.18 5.73
C GLU A 189 -6.10 -40.71 6.91
N GLN A 190 -6.45 -39.56 7.48
CA GLN A 190 -5.77 -38.98 8.64
C GLN A 190 -6.81 -38.42 9.61
N SER A 191 -6.47 -38.42 10.89
CA SER A 191 -7.31 -37.88 11.96
C SER A 191 -6.62 -36.68 12.60
N TYR A 192 -7.36 -35.58 12.72
CA TYR A 192 -6.88 -34.34 13.34
C TYR A 192 -7.97 -33.77 14.24
N ASP A 193 -7.57 -33.13 15.34
CA ASP A 193 -8.50 -32.41 16.23
C ASP A 193 -9.03 -31.13 15.56
N VAL A 194 -8.20 -30.49 14.74
CA VAL A 194 -8.51 -29.27 14.01
C VAL A 194 -7.94 -29.39 12.59
N VAL A 195 -8.80 -29.15 11.59
CA VAL A 195 -8.39 -29.05 10.20
C VAL A 195 -8.54 -27.61 9.75
N ILE A 196 -7.44 -27.00 9.34
CA ILE A 196 -7.44 -25.64 8.78
C ILE A 196 -7.33 -25.76 7.26
N VAL A 197 -8.42 -25.45 6.56
CA VAL A 197 -8.45 -25.39 5.09
C VAL A 197 -8.36 -23.93 4.66
N GLY A 198 -7.18 -23.51 4.21
CA GLY A 198 -7.00 -22.21 3.56
C GLY A 198 -7.06 -22.35 2.04
N SER A 199 -7.45 -21.30 1.32
CA SER A 199 -7.37 -21.22 -0.15
C SER A 199 -5.93 -21.17 -0.71
N GLY A 200 -4.94 -21.49 0.12
CA GLY A 200 -3.52 -21.23 -0.09
C GLY A 200 -3.13 -19.80 0.30
N ALA A 201 -1.96 -19.64 0.93
CA ALA A 201 -1.27 -18.37 0.93
C ALA A 201 -0.75 -18.15 -0.49
N GLY A 202 -1.32 -17.21 -1.23
CA GLY A 202 -0.85 -16.83 -2.55
C GLY A 202 0.58 -16.27 -2.47
N GLY A 203 1.57 -17.16 -2.46
CA GLY A 203 2.95 -16.84 -2.78
C GLY A 203 3.04 -16.66 -4.29
N GLY A 204 2.69 -15.46 -4.75
CA GLY A 204 3.04 -14.99 -6.09
C GLY A 204 4.50 -14.55 -6.16
#